data_AF-A0A4R2TSH2-F1
#
_entry.id   AF-A0A4R2TSH2-F1
#
_cell.length_a   1.000
_cell.length_b   1.000
_cell.length_c   1.000
_cell.angle_alpha   90.00
_cell.angle_beta   90.00
_cell.angle_gamma   90.00
#
_symmetry.space_group_name_H-M   'P 1'
#
loop_
_entity.id
_entity.type
_entity.pdbx_description
1 polymer ?
#
loop_
_entity_poly.entity_id
_entity_poly.type
_entity_poly.pdbx_seq_one_letter_code
_entity_poly.pdbx_strand_id
1 'polypeptide(L)'
;MGNEQSNKNKIYKYINIGLIVVILLMWGNKIYTGGRSKASGNDGLSKLAIEYYIEQTGGASEKGLEASVKNFGCHKEIHVFKDGELVMRTSFSGGQIYQID
;
A
#
# COMPACT_ATOMS: atom_id res chain seq x y z
N MET A 1 9.40 55.77 -1.34
CA MET A 1 8.55 54.75 -0.70
C MET A 1 8.37 53.46 -1.55
N GLY A 2 9.22 53.17 -2.56
CA GLY A 2 9.03 51.99 -3.44
C GLY A 2 9.84 50.73 -3.09
N ASN A 3 10.86 50.83 -2.23
CA ASN A 3 11.75 49.70 -1.92
C ASN A 3 11.26 48.79 -0.79
N GLU A 4 10.49 49.33 0.18
CA GLU A 4 9.97 48.53 1.29
C GLU A 4 8.88 47.55 0.85
N GLN A 5 7.98 47.99 -0.05
CA GLN A 5 6.85 47.18 -0.49
C GLN A 5 7.30 46.04 -1.42
N SER A 6 8.31 46.28 -2.25
CA SER A 6 8.95 45.26 -3.10
C SER A 6 9.62 44.16 -2.26
N ASN A 7 10.28 44.52 -1.15
CA ASN A 7 10.93 43.56 -0.27
C ASN A 7 9.91 42.71 0.53
N LYS A 8 8.82 43.32 1.02
CA LYS A 8 7.73 42.60 1.70
C LYS A 8 7.16 41.50 0.80
N ASN A 9 6.86 41.81 -0.46
CA ASN A 9 6.31 40.83 -1.41
C ASN A 9 7.27 39.68 -1.74
N LYS A 10 8.58 39.94 -1.79
CA LYS A 10 9.60 38.87 -1.97
C LYS A 10 9.65 37.95 -0.77
N ILE A 11 9.63 38.50 0.44
CA ILE A 11 9.66 37.74 1.70
C ILE A 11 8.42 36.83 1.81
N TYR A 12 7.23 37.36 1.54
CA TYR A 12 6.00 36.55 1.52
C TYR A 12 6.03 35.43 0.48
N LYS A 13 6.66 35.65 -0.68
CA LYS A 13 6.84 34.61 -1.70
C LYS A 13 7.70 33.45 -1.18
N TYR A 14 8.80 33.72 -0.49
CA TYR A 14 9.65 32.68 0.08
C TYR A 14 8.98 31.94 1.24
N ILE A 15 8.23 32.64 2.09
CA ILE A 15 7.45 32.02 3.17
C ILE A 15 6.40 31.06 2.59
N ASN A 16 5.67 31.46 1.54
CA ASN A 16 4.69 30.60 0.88
C ASN A 16 5.32 29.36 0.25
N ILE A 17 6.48 29.49 -0.40
CA ILE A 17 7.20 28.33 -0.96
C ILE A 17 7.63 27.37 0.15
N GLY A 18 8.15 27.89 1.26
CA GLY A 18 8.50 27.09 2.43
C GLY A 18 7.31 26.31 3.00
N LEU A 19 6.15 26.97 3.11
CA LEU A 19 4.90 26.34 3.56
C LEU A 19 4.44 25.19 2.64
N ILE A 20 4.51 25.38 1.32
CA ILE A 20 4.17 24.33 0.35
C ILE A 20 5.09 23.12 0.50
N VAL A 21 6.39 23.33 0.67
CA VAL A 21 7.37 22.24 0.88
C VAL A 21 7.08 21.49 2.18
N VAL A 22 6.76 22.19 3.27
CA VAL A 22 6.40 21.55 4.55
C VAL A 22 5.14 20.70 4.43
N ILE A 23 4.12 21.19 3.72
CA ILE A 23 2.89 20.43 3.47
C ILE A 23 3.19 19.17 2.65
N LEU A 24 4.03 19.27 1.61
CA LEU A 24 4.45 18.11 0.81
C LEU A 24 5.23 17.07 1.64
N LEU A 25 6.10 17.52 2.54
CA LEU A 25 6.85 16.64 3.44
C LEU A 25 5.94 15.94 4.47
N MET A 26 4.94 16.65 5.01
CA MET A 26 3.94 16.07 5.92
C MET A 26 3.07 15.02 5.23
N TRP A 27 2.72 15.22 3.95
CA TRP A 27 1.99 14.22 3.16
C TRP A 27 2.89 13.04 2.72
N GLY A 28 4.16 13.31 2.40
CA GLY A 28 5.14 12.27 2.07
C GLY A 28 5.38 11.30 3.22
N ASN A 29 5.55 11.79 4.45
CA ASN A 29 5.78 10.93 5.62
C ASN A 29 4.60 10.02 6.00
N LYS A 30 3.37 10.39 5.63
CA LYS A 30 2.18 9.54 5.81
C LYS A 30 2.12 8.38 4.80
N ILE A 31 2.85 8.48 3.69
CA ILE A 31 2.90 7.45 2.63
C ILE A 31 4.04 6.44 2.87
N TYR A 32 5.09 6.81 3.62
CA TYR A 32 6.20 5.89 3.94
C TYR A 32 6.05 5.09 5.24
N THR A 33 4.95 5.29 5.98
CA THR A 33 4.65 4.57 7.23
C THR A 33 3.41 3.66 7.12
N GLY A 34 3.01 3.28 5.90
CA GLY A 34 2.03 2.23 5.66
C GLY A 34 2.72 0.96 5.18
N GLY A 35 2.77 -0.09 6.00
CA GLY A 35 3.07 -1.44 5.52
C GLY A 35 4.42 -2.03 5.92
N ARG A 36 4.77 -2.01 7.21
CA ARG A 36 5.64 -3.07 7.78
C ARG A 36 4.79 -3.97 8.68
N SER A 37 3.90 -4.72 8.05
CA SER A 37 3.28 -5.86 8.70
C SER A 37 4.32 -6.98 8.77
N LYS A 38 4.53 -7.45 10.01
CA LYS A 38 5.46 -8.51 10.41
C LYS A 38 5.60 -9.62 9.38
N ALA A 39 6.80 -9.70 8.78
CA ALA A 39 7.10 -10.76 7.85
C ALA A 39 7.52 -12.06 8.55
N SER A 40 6.60 -13.02 8.59
CA SER A 40 6.80 -14.34 9.17
C SER A 40 6.46 -15.37 8.10
N GLY A 41 7.43 -15.84 7.31
CA GLY A 41 7.42 -17.07 6.49
C GLY A 41 6.30 -17.29 5.44
N ASN A 42 5.04 -17.07 5.81
CA ASN A 42 3.83 -16.93 5.02
C ASN A 42 3.82 -15.69 4.11
N ASP A 43 4.69 -14.72 4.34
CA ASP A 43 4.70 -13.45 3.60
C ASP A 43 4.88 -13.61 2.10
N GLY A 44 5.69 -14.57 1.66
CA GLY A 44 5.90 -14.81 0.23
C GLY A 44 4.61 -15.25 -0.48
N LEU A 45 3.86 -16.18 0.11
CA LEU A 45 2.59 -16.66 -0.44
C LEU A 45 1.47 -15.64 -0.28
N SER A 46 1.46 -14.91 0.83
CA SER A 46 0.51 -13.83 1.09
C SER A 46 0.66 -12.72 0.05
N LYS A 47 1.90 -12.30 -0.20
CA LYS A 47 2.22 -11.31 -1.23
C LYS A 47 1.85 -11.80 -2.63
N LEU A 48 2.19 -13.05 -2.96
CA LEU A 48 1.91 -13.63 -4.26
C LEU A 48 0.39 -13.73 -4.53
N ALA A 49 -0.41 -14.06 -3.52
CA ALA A 49 -1.87 -14.08 -3.65
C ALA A 49 -2.47 -12.67 -3.80
N ILE A 50 -1.94 -11.68 -3.09
CA ILE A 50 -2.36 -10.28 -3.24
C ILE A 50 -2.00 -9.76 -4.64
N GLU A 51 -0.79 -10.04 -5.11
CA GLU A 51 -0.32 -9.68 -6.46
C GLU A 51 -1.23 -10.30 -7.54
N TYR A 52 -1.53 -11.60 -7.43
CA TYR A 52 -2.47 -12.28 -8.32
C TYR A 52 -3.85 -11.61 -8.34
N TYR A 53 -4.39 -11.21 -7.18
CA TYR A 53 -5.66 -10.49 -7.09
C TYR A 53 -5.61 -9.13 -7.79
N ILE A 54 -4.52 -8.36 -7.60
CA ILE A 54 -4.34 -7.04 -8.21
C ILE A 54 -4.25 -7.15 -9.73
N GLU A 55 -3.49 -8.13 -10.24
CA GLU A 55 -3.40 -8.41 -11.67
C GLU A 55 -4.77 -8.76 -12.26
N GLN A 56 -5.52 -9.64 -11.59
CA GLN A 56 -6.85 -10.09 -12.04
C GLN A 56 -7.88 -8.96 -12.02
N THR A 57 -7.77 -8.02 -11.07
CA THR A 57 -8.69 -6.88 -10.92
C THR A 57 -8.25 -5.63 -11.70
N GLY A 58 -7.15 -5.68 -12.45
CA GLY A 58 -6.70 -4.58 -13.30
C GLY A 58 -6.03 -3.44 -12.53
N GLY A 59 -5.35 -3.74 -11.43
CA GLY A 59 -4.63 -2.74 -10.63
C GLY A 59 -5.43 -2.19 -9.46
N ALA A 60 -6.28 -3.01 -8.82
CA ALA A 60 -6.95 -2.59 -7.59
C ALA A 60 -5.93 -2.12 -6.54
N SER A 61 -6.31 -1.12 -5.75
CA SER A 61 -5.44 -0.59 -4.71
C SER A 61 -5.14 -1.68 -3.67
N GLU A 62 -3.87 -1.82 -3.30
CA GLU A 62 -3.43 -2.70 -2.20
C GLU A 62 -4.01 -2.30 -0.83
N LYS A 63 -4.61 -1.11 -0.75
CA LYS A 63 -5.20 -0.60 0.50
C LYS A 63 -6.37 -1.47 0.93
N GLY A 64 -6.32 -1.91 2.18
CA GLY A 64 -7.35 -2.76 2.76
C GLY A 64 -7.26 -4.22 2.34
N LEU A 65 -6.26 -4.60 1.53
CA LEU A 65 -6.01 -6.01 1.21
C LEU A 65 -5.24 -6.70 2.34
N GLU A 66 -5.79 -7.80 2.80
CA GLU A 66 -5.16 -8.68 3.77
C GLU A 66 -5.15 -10.11 3.22
N ALA A 67 -4.05 -10.83 3.42
CA ALA A 67 -3.98 -12.24 3.05
C ALA A 67 -3.72 -13.09 4.30
N SER A 68 -4.50 -14.17 4.43
CA SER A 68 -4.38 -15.14 5.51
C SER A 68 -4.01 -16.50 4.91
N VAL A 69 -2.86 -17.04 5.31
CA VAL A 69 -2.40 -18.35 4.85
C VAL A 69 -2.74 -19.41 5.89
N LYS A 70 -3.50 -20.41 5.46
CA LYS A 70 -3.84 -21.61 6.22
C LYS A 70 -3.07 -22.81 5.68
N ASN A 71 -2.48 -23.61 6.58
CA ASN A 71 -1.74 -24.80 6.21
C ASN A 71 -2.59 -26.04 6.46
N PHE A 72 -2.81 -26.86 5.43
CA PHE A 72 -3.60 -28.09 5.47
C PHE A 72 -2.72 -29.35 5.35
N GLY A 73 -1.42 -29.22 5.57
CA GLY A 73 -0.46 -30.33 5.54
C GLY A 73 -0.02 -30.68 4.11
N CYS A 74 -0.96 -31.06 3.24
CA CYS A 74 -0.68 -31.39 1.83
C CYS A 74 -0.72 -30.18 0.88
N HIS A 75 -1.39 -29.10 1.27
CA HIS A 75 -1.44 -27.83 0.54
C HIS A 75 -1.57 -26.66 1.51
N LYS A 76 -1.39 -25.44 0.99
CA LYS A 76 -1.67 -24.20 1.72
C LYS A 76 -2.80 -23.48 1.02
N GLU A 77 -3.77 -22.97 1.76
CA GLU A 77 -4.78 -22.08 1.21
C GLU A 77 -4.45 -20.65 1.61
N ILE A 78 -4.55 -19.72 0.67
CA ILE A 78 -4.41 -18.30 0.92
C ILE A 78 -5.77 -17.65 0.70
N HIS A 79 -6.27 -16.96 1.71
CA HIS A 79 -7.53 -16.24 1.68
C HIS A 79 -7.21 -14.75 1.60
N VAL A 80 -7.66 -14.08 0.54
CA VAL A 80 -7.48 -12.64 0.35
C VAL A 80 -8.77 -11.92 0.72
N PHE A 81 -8.64 -10.95 1.60
CA PHE A 81 -9.70 -10.11 2.12
C PHE A 81 -9.50 -8.68 1.65
N LYS A 82 -10.58 -7.97 1.36
CA LYS A 82 -10.61 -6.54 1.09
C LYS A 82 -11.56 -5.88 2.06
N ASP A 83 -11.07 -4.96 2.87
CA ASP A 83 -11.87 -4.25 3.88
C ASP A 83 -12.62 -5.21 4.83
N GLY A 84 -12.04 -6.39 5.09
CA GLY A 84 -12.62 -7.45 5.93
C GLY A 84 -13.53 -8.44 5.20
N GLU A 85 -13.86 -8.22 3.92
CA GLU A 85 -14.64 -9.15 3.11
C GLU A 85 -13.75 -10.11 2.33
N LEU A 86 -14.08 -11.39 2.31
CA LEU A 86 -13.34 -12.38 1.54
C LEU A 86 -13.59 -12.17 0.04
N VAL A 87 -12.55 -11.75 -0.69
CA VAL A 87 -12.65 -11.43 -2.12
C VAL A 87 -12.03 -12.49 -3.02
N MET A 88 -11.14 -13.34 -2.48
CA MET A 88 -10.53 -14.42 -3.24
C MET A 88 -9.99 -15.51 -2.31
N ARG A 89 -10.04 -16.76 -2.78
CA ARG A 89 -9.36 -17.88 -2.14
C ARG A 89 -8.48 -18.58 -3.16
N THR A 90 -7.27 -18.93 -2.76
CA THR A 90 -6.33 -19.65 -3.60
C THR A 90 -5.71 -20.82 -2.86
N SER A 91 -5.32 -21.85 -3.59
CA SER A 91 -4.59 -23.00 -3.08
C SER A 91 -3.20 -23.02 -3.72
N PHE A 92 -2.19 -23.20 -2.88
CA PHE A 92 -0.81 -23.42 -3.28
C PHE A 92 -0.44 -24.88 -3.04
N SER A 93 -0.22 -25.61 -4.14
CA SER A 93 0.22 -27.01 -4.12
C SER A 93 1.14 -27.27 -5.31
N GLY A 94 2.17 -28.10 -5.12
CA GLY A 94 3.10 -28.46 -6.19
C GLY A 94 3.85 -27.28 -6.83
N GLY A 95 4.00 -26.16 -6.12
CA GLY A 95 4.64 -24.95 -6.64
C GLY A 95 3.75 -24.06 -7.52
N GLN A 96 2.47 -24.39 -7.65
CA GLN A 96 1.50 -23.64 -8.46
C GLN A 96 0.39 -23.07 -7.56
N ILE A 97 -0.15 -21.91 -7.97
CA ILE A 97 -1.33 -21.29 -7.36
C ILE A 97 -2.54 -21.58 -8.24
N TYR A 98 -3.62 -21.99 -7.60
CA TYR A 98 -4.91 -22.17 -8.25
C TYR A 98 -5.97 -21.40 -7.46
N GLN A 99 -6.85 -20.69 -8.16
CA GLN A 99 -8.03 -20.12 -7.53
C GLN A 99 -8.98 -21.25 -7.15
N ILE A 100 -9.57 -21.16 -5.95
CA ILE A 100 -10.60 -22.06 -5.45
C ILE A 100 -11.82 -21.22 -5.11
N ASP A 101 -13.00 -21.60 -5.61
CA ASP A 101 -14.27 -20.92 -5.30
C ASP A 101 -14.82 -21.31 -3.91
#